data_AF-A0A519IQV5-F1
#
_entry.id   AF-A0A519IQV5-F1
#
_cell.length_a   1.000
_cell.length_b   1.000
_cell.length_c   1.000
_cell.angle_alpha   90.00
_cell.angle_beta   90.00
_cell.angle_gamma   90.00
#
_symmetry.space_group_name_H-M   'P 1'
#
loop_
_entity.id
_entity.type
_entity.pdbx_description
1 polymer ?
#
loop_
_entity_poly.entity_id
_entity_poly.type
_entity_poly.pdbx_seq_one_letter_code
_entity_poly.pdbx_strand_id
1 'polypeptide(L)'
;MAAQCILVILGHPALNSLCAGMAHAYADGAREAGAEVRFLDVGRLVFDPLFAGYGAAQPLEPDLLAAQGDIAWASHLVWVYPIWWGAMPALLKGFIDRVFLPGYAFKYRQGSSLWDKLLAGRSAELLVTMDSPAWYFRWVTRMPGHHQMKKAILEFCGIRPVRVHSFGPVRSASKERLAEWVNRARQLGTRQAQRAVPRGGARPAGLAATSATSGAP
;
A
#
# COMPACT_ATOMS: atom_id res chain seq x y z
N MET A 1 -20.77 -14.43 -6.59
CA MET A 1 -19.34 -14.35 -6.18
C MET A 1 -19.23 -13.26 -5.12
N ALA A 2 -18.40 -13.42 -4.09
CA ALA A 2 -18.22 -12.35 -3.10
C ALA A 2 -17.60 -11.11 -3.78
N ALA A 3 -18.08 -9.92 -3.44
CA ALA A 3 -17.53 -8.67 -3.95
C ALA A 3 -16.07 -8.49 -3.47
N GLN A 4 -15.23 -7.92 -4.33
CA GLN A 4 -13.85 -7.58 -3.98
C GLN A 4 -13.84 -6.38 -3.01
N CYS A 5 -13.26 -6.54 -1.81
CA CYS A 5 -12.96 -5.43 -0.90
C CYS A 5 -11.59 -4.84 -1.25
N ILE A 6 -11.57 -3.65 -1.85
CA ILE A 6 -10.35 -2.99 -2.31
C ILE A 6 -10.09 -1.75 -1.46
N LEU A 7 -8.89 -1.64 -0.90
CA LEU A 7 -8.40 -0.41 -0.30
C LEU A 7 -7.42 0.27 -1.24
N VAL A 8 -7.77 1.48 -1.69
CA VAL A 8 -6.88 2.34 -2.47
C VAL A 8 -6.19 3.32 -1.53
N ILE A 9 -4.85 3.33 -1.54
CA ILE A 9 -4.00 4.11 -0.65
C ILE A 9 -3.21 5.11 -1.48
N LEU A 10 -3.49 6.40 -1.32
CA LEU A 10 -2.74 7.50 -1.90
C LEU A 10 -1.59 7.89 -0.98
N GLY A 11 -0.36 7.58 -1.39
CA GLY A 11 0.86 7.86 -0.65
C GLY A 11 1.57 9.13 -1.15
N HIS A 12 0.83 10.22 -1.33
CA HIS A 12 1.35 11.49 -1.83
C HIS A 12 0.97 12.63 -0.88
N PRO A 13 1.88 13.54 -0.49
CA PRO A 13 1.56 14.62 0.46
C PRO A 13 0.65 15.70 -0.15
N ALA A 14 0.78 15.98 -1.46
CA ALA A 14 -0.10 16.92 -2.15
C ALA A 14 -1.40 16.24 -2.63
N LEU A 15 -2.53 16.89 -2.34
CA LEU A 15 -3.88 16.42 -2.68
C LEU A 15 -4.17 16.45 -4.18
N ASN A 16 -3.60 17.42 -4.90
CA ASN A 16 -3.82 17.61 -6.34
C ASN A 16 -2.57 17.20 -7.13
N SER A 17 -2.34 15.89 -7.24
CA SER A 17 -1.21 15.30 -7.95
C SER A 17 -1.67 14.31 -9.03
N LEU A 18 -0.77 13.96 -9.96
CA LEU A 18 -1.01 12.85 -10.90
C LEU A 18 -1.35 11.55 -10.16
N CYS A 19 -0.66 11.27 -9.05
CA CYS A 19 -0.95 10.12 -8.20
C CYS A 19 -2.38 10.16 -7.65
N ALA A 20 -2.86 11.33 -7.20
CA ALA A 20 -4.24 11.48 -6.75
C ALA A 20 -5.24 11.20 -7.88
N GLY A 21 -5.02 11.77 -9.07
CA GLY A 21 -5.87 11.52 -10.24
C GLY A 21 -5.93 10.04 -10.61
N MET A 22 -4.78 9.34 -10.60
CA MET A 22 -4.72 7.90 -10.87
C MET A 22 -5.38 7.06 -9.78
N ALA A 23 -5.21 7.42 -8.51
CA ALA A 23 -5.83 6.72 -7.39
C ALA A 23 -7.36 6.82 -7.43
N HIS A 24 -7.89 8.03 -7.66
CA HIS A 24 -9.34 8.23 -7.83
C HIS A 24 -9.86 7.46 -9.04
N ALA A 25 -9.20 7.55 -10.20
CA ALA A 25 -9.62 6.82 -11.38
C ALA A 25 -9.62 5.29 -11.19
N TYR A 26 -8.63 4.73 -10.48
CA TYR A 26 -8.63 3.33 -10.10
C TYR A 26 -9.85 2.99 -9.23
N ALA A 27 -10.10 3.78 -8.18
CA ALA A 27 -11.20 3.57 -7.26
C ALA A 27 -12.55 3.60 -7.99
N ASP A 28 -12.75 4.56 -8.89
CA ASP A 28 -13.98 4.68 -9.69
C ASP A 28 -14.17 3.46 -10.60
N GLY A 29 -13.14 3.08 -11.36
CA GLY A 29 -13.22 1.92 -12.26
C GLY A 29 -13.49 0.61 -11.52
N ALA A 30 -13.00 0.48 -10.28
CA ALA A 30 -13.30 -0.66 -9.42
C ALA A 30 -14.74 -0.63 -8.88
N ARG A 31 -15.24 0.53 -8.41
CA ARG A 31 -16.62 0.69 -7.93
C ARG A 31 -17.65 0.43 -9.03
N GLU A 32 -17.42 1.00 -10.22
CA GLU A 32 -18.28 0.80 -11.40
C GLU A 32 -18.36 -0.66 -11.82
N ALA A 33 -17.31 -1.45 -11.52
CA ALA A 33 -17.25 -2.88 -11.79
C ALA A 33 -17.73 -3.77 -10.63
N GLY A 34 -18.34 -3.18 -9.59
CA GLY A 34 -19.00 -3.90 -8.49
C GLY A 34 -18.10 -4.27 -7.31
N ALA A 35 -16.90 -3.71 -7.21
CA ALA A 35 -16.08 -3.85 -5.99
C ALA A 35 -16.54 -2.89 -4.88
N GLU A 36 -16.41 -3.33 -3.63
CA GLU A 36 -16.47 -2.42 -2.49
C GLU A 36 -15.11 -1.73 -2.35
N VAL A 37 -15.09 -0.40 -2.31
CA VAL A 37 -13.84 0.36 -2.34
C VAL A 37 -13.77 1.37 -1.20
N ARG A 38 -12.79 1.21 -0.32
CA ARG A 38 -12.35 2.24 0.63
C ARG A 38 -11.16 3.01 0.06
N PHE A 39 -11.06 4.27 0.42
CA PHE A 39 -10.00 5.16 -0.06
C PHE A 39 -9.32 5.81 1.14
N LEU A 40 -8.00 5.63 1.23
CA LEU A 40 -7.16 6.20 2.28
C LEU A 40 -6.17 7.17 1.65
N ASP A 41 -6.27 8.43 2.05
CA ASP A 41 -5.34 9.48 1.64
C ASP A 41 -4.35 9.74 2.79
N VAL A 42 -3.13 9.26 2.65
CA VAL A 42 -2.09 9.41 3.69
C VAL A 42 -1.79 10.89 3.93
N GLY A 43 -1.93 11.74 2.91
CA GLY A 43 -1.75 13.19 3.01
C GLY A 43 -2.77 13.91 3.89
N ARG A 44 -3.87 13.24 4.26
CA ARG A 44 -4.93 13.78 5.12
C ARG A 44 -4.93 13.23 6.54
N LEU A 45 -4.11 12.21 6.82
CA LEU A 45 -4.07 11.60 8.15
C LEU A 45 -3.37 12.52 9.13
N VAL A 46 -3.87 12.57 10.36
CA VAL A 46 -3.28 13.26 11.50
C VAL A 46 -2.51 12.24 12.35
N PHE A 47 -1.20 12.18 12.13
CA PHE A 47 -0.29 11.31 12.87
C PHE A 47 1.13 11.87 12.86
N ASP A 48 1.98 11.44 13.81
CA ASP A 48 3.41 11.71 13.76
C ASP A 48 4.13 10.71 12.84
N PRO A 49 4.70 11.13 11.70
CA PRO A 49 5.36 10.21 10.77
C PRO A 49 6.70 9.69 11.28
N LEU A 50 7.26 10.25 12.36
CA LEU A 50 8.51 9.78 12.94
C LEU A 50 8.24 8.55 13.82
N PHE A 51 8.87 7.43 13.48
CA PHE A 51 8.82 6.24 14.31
C PHE A 51 9.87 6.32 15.42
N ALA A 52 9.40 6.26 16.67
CA ALA A 52 10.25 6.37 17.85
C ALA A 52 11.07 5.09 18.17
N GLY A 53 10.82 3.98 17.44
CA GLY A 53 11.49 2.70 17.62
C GLY A 53 10.65 1.68 18.37
N TYR A 54 10.99 0.39 18.24
CA TYR A 54 10.18 -0.73 18.75
C TYR A 54 10.07 -0.83 20.28
N GLY A 55 10.96 -0.17 21.02
CA GLY A 55 10.91 -0.10 22.49
C GLY A 55 10.24 1.16 23.05
N ALA A 56 9.90 2.12 22.19
CA ALA A 56 9.29 3.37 22.63
C ALA A 56 7.77 3.22 22.81
N ALA A 57 7.23 3.85 23.85
CA ALA A 57 5.79 3.98 24.02
C ALA A 57 5.25 5.01 23.03
N GLN A 58 4.79 4.56 21.86
CA GLN A 58 4.23 5.40 20.81
C GLN A 58 2.88 4.82 20.35
N PRO A 59 1.77 5.13 21.03
CA PRO A 59 0.45 4.62 20.67
C PRO A 59 0.05 5.07 19.28
N LEU A 60 -0.76 4.26 18.59
CA LEU A 60 -1.31 4.62 17.29
C LEU A 60 -2.39 5.69 17.47
N GLU A 61 -2.27 6.75 16.68
CA GLU A 61 -3.30 7.78 16.55
C GLU A 61 -4.58 7.16 15.94
N PRO A 62 -5.77 7.75 16.19
CA PRO A 62 -7.04 7.21 15.68
C PRO A 62 -7.04 6.92 14.18
N ASP A 63 -6.39 7.79 13.40
CA ASP A 63 -6.24 7.65 11.96
C ASP A 63 -5.41 6.42 11.56
N LEU A 64 -4.38 6.08 12.33
CA LEU A 64 -3.57 4.88 12.10
C LEU A 64 -4.30 3.61 12.52
N LEU A 65 -5.11 3.66 13.58
CA LEU A 65 -5.99 2.55 13.97
C LEU A 65 -7.06 2.31 12.89
N ALA A 66 -7.68 3.37 12.37
CA ALA A 66 -8.61 3.28 11.25
C ALA A 66 -7.94 2.69 10.01
N ALA A 67 -6.71 3.11 9.70
CA ALA A 67 -5.91 2.56 8.62
C ALA A 67 -5.63 1.05 8.77
N GLN A 68 -5.30 0.59 9.99
CA GLN A 68 -5.18 -0.84 10.27
C GLN A 68 -6.50 -1.59 10.05
N GLY A 69 -7.62 -1.01 10.47
CA GLY A 69 -8.96 -1.56 10.22
C GLY A 69 -9.28 -1.70 8.73
N ASP A 70 -8.96 -0.67 7.94
CA ASP A 70 -9.17 -0.67 6.48
C ASP A 70 -8.29 -1.69 5.76
N ILE A 71 -7.02 -1.80 6.14
CA ILE A 71 -6.09 -2.81 5.58
C ILE A 71 -6.55 -4.21 5.97
N ALA A 72 -7.05 -4.40 7.20
CA ALA A 72 -7.58 -5.68 7.65
C ALA A 72 -8.84 -6.09 6.88
N TRP A 73 -9.73 -5.13 6.58
CA TRP A 73 -10.95 -5.33 5.79
C TRP A 73 -10.68 -5.70 4.32
N ALA A 74 -9.62 -5.17 3.72
CA ALA A 74 -9.35 -5.34 2.30
C ALA A 74 -8.80 -6.74 1.94
N SER A 75 -9.27 -7.30 0.82
CA SER A 75 -8.67 -8.49 0.19
C SER A 75 -7.62 -8.11 -0.87
N HIS A 76 -7.68 -6.87 -1.36
CA HIS A 76 -6.72 -6.30 -2.29
C HIS A 76 -6.33 -4.87 -1.91
N LEU A 77 -5.02 -4.60 -1.87
CA LEU A 77 -4.46 -3.29 -1.55
C LEU A 77 -3.87 -2.63 -2.78
N VAL A 78 -4.16 -1.35 -2.99
CA VAL A 78 -3.64 -0.58 -4.12
C VAL A 78 -2.85 0.59 -3.56
N TRP A 79 -1.57 0.68 -3.91
CA TRP A 79 -0.68 1.73 -3.44
C TRP A 79 -0.32 2.64 -4.59
N VAL A 80 -0.64 3.93 -4.48
CA VAL A 80 -0.39 4.92 -5.53
C VAL A 80 0.54 6.00 -4.99
N TYR A 81 1.77 6.08 -5.51
CA TYR A 81 2.79 6.98 -4.98
C TYR A 81 3.92 7.26 -5.99
N PRO A 82 4.65 8.37 -5.87
CA PRO A 82 5.81 8.66 -6.70
C PRO A 82 7.10 8.04 -6.13
N ILE A 83 8.10 7.79 -6.97
CA ILE A 83 9.47 7.52 -6.53
C ILE A 83 10.22 8.84 -6.34
N TRP A 84 10.64 9.09 -5.11
CA TRP A 84 11.56 10.18 -4.74
C TRP A 84 12.82 9.58 -4.15
N TRP A 85 13.99 10.02 -4.63
CA TRP A 85 15.30 9.50 -4.20
C TRP A 85 15.41 7.97 -4.25
N GLY A 86 14.78 7.34 -5.25
CA GLY A 86 14.80 5.88 -5.42
C GLY A 86 13.85 5.11 -4.51
N ALA A 87 13.06 5.76 -3.66
CA ALA A 87 12.12 5.13 -2.73
C ALA A 87 10.76 5.86 -2.70
N MET A 88 9.86 5.42 -1.82
CA MET A 88 8.58 6.11 -1.56
C MET A 88 8.78 7.45 -0.82
N PRO A 89 7.80 8.37 -0.83
CA PRO A 89 7.88 9.62 -0.07
C PRO A 89 8.02 9.40 1.43
N ALA A 90 8.68 10.34 2.12
CA ALA A 90 8.91 10.26 3.57
C ALA A 90 7.60 10.09 4.37
N LEU A 91 6.54 10.81 3.98
CA LEU A 91 5.22 10.67 4.62
C LEU A 91 4.65 9.24 4.50
N LEU A 92 4.72 8.64 3.31
CA LEU A 92 4.28 7.25 3.10
C LEU A 92 5.18 6.26 3.86
N LYS A 93 6.49 6.51 3.89
CA LYS A 93 7.42 5.67 4.64
C LYS A 93 7.12 5.72 6.14
N GLY A 94 6.89 6.91 6.70
CA GLY A 94 6.51 7.10 8.09
C GLY A 94 5.17 6.45 8.42
N PHE A 95 4.17 6.56 7.52
CA PHE A 95 2.92 5.82 7.64
C PHE A 95 3.14 4.31 7.72
N ILE A 96 3.97 3.73 6.85
CA ILE A 96 4.29 2.30 6.90
C ILE A 96 5.00 1.95 8.21
N ASP A 97 5.99 2.74 8.63
CA ASP A 97 6.75 2.48 9.86
C ASP A 97 5.86 2.48 11.10
N ARG A 98 4.88 3.38 11.14
CA ARG A 98 3.92 3.49 12.24
C ARG A 98 2.80 2.45 12.15
N VAL A 99 2.34 2.05 10.96
CA VAL A 99 1.20 1.13 10.81
C VAL A 99 1.61 -0.35 10.81
N PHE A 100 2.76 -0.69 10.22
CA PHE A 100 3.18 -2.08 9.99
C PHE A 100 3.98 -2.62 11.19
N LEU A 101 3.42 -2.51 12.39
CA LEU A 101 4.07 -2.91 13.64
C LEU A 101 3.97 -4.42 13.92
N PRO A 102 4.88 -4.96 14.76
CA PRO A 102 4.78 -6.29 15.33
C PRO A 102 3.41 -6.53 16.00
N GLY A 103 2.86 -7.73 15.83
CA GLY A 103 1.54 -8.10 16.35
C GLY A 103 0.37 -7.70 15.42
N TYR A 104 0.59 -6.80 14.47
CA TYR A 104 -0.37 -6.46 13.43
C TYR A 104 0.07 -6.94 12.04
N ALA A 105 1.25 -6.53 11.57
CA ALA A 105 1.71 -6.84 10.21
C ALA A 105 2.56 -8.12 10.13
N PHE A 106 3.36 -8.36 11.17
CA PHE A 106 4.22 -9.53 11.32
C PHE A 106 4.42 -9.87 12.80
N LYS A 107 4.96 -11.06 13.10
CA LYS A 107 5.36 -11.44 14.46
C LYS A 107 6.53 -12.42 14.42
N TYR A 108 7.68 -12.05 15.00
CA TYR A 108 8.78 -13.00 15.15
C TYR A 108 8.40 -14.13 16.12
N ARG A 109 8.82 -15.35 15.79
CA ARG A 109 8.65 -16.52 16.67
C ARG A 109 9.77 -16.53 17.70
N GLN A 110 9.45 -16.85 18.94
CA GLN A 110 10.45 -16.90 20.00
C GLN A 110 11.53 -17.93 19.66
N GLY A 111 12.81 -17.54 19.83
CA GLY A 111 13.97 -18.40 19.56
C GLY A 111 14.19 -18.77 18.09
N SER A 112 13.54 -18.08 17.14
CA SER A 112 13.64 -18.39 15.71
C SER A 112 13.91 -17.14 14.87
N SER A 113 14.64 -17.31 13.77
CA SER A 113 14.76 -16.29 12.72
C SER A 113 13.52 -16.20 11.82
N LEU A 114 12.55 -17.10 12.01
CA LEU A 114 11.28 -17.12 11.28
C LEU A 114 10.23 -16.23 11.95
N TRP A 115 9.29 -15.75 11.14
CA TRP A 115 8.19 -14.90 11.60
C TRP A 115 6.87 -15.31 10.95
N ASP A 116 5.77 -14.99 11.63
CA ASP A 116 4.42 -15.12 11.12
C ASP A 116 4.04 -13.88 10.30
N LYS A 117 3.34 -14.15 9.19
CA LYS A 117 2.94 -13.14 8.20
C LYS A 117 1.46 -12.82 8.39
N LEU A 118 1.17 -11.79 9.16
CA LEU A 118 -0.17 -11.55 9.69
C LEU A 118 -1.11 -10.89 8.67
N LEU A 119 -0.57 -10.36 7.56
CA LEU A 119 -1.36 -9.80 6.45
C LEU A 119 -1.52 -10.78 5.26
N ALA A 120 -1.19 -12.06 5.45
CA ALA A 120 -1.39 -13.09 4.44
C ALA A 120 -2.85 -13.23 3.98
N GLY A 121 -3.06 -13.81 2.80
CA GLY A 121 -4.38 -13.94 2.18
C GLY A 121 -4.84 -12.70 1.39
N ARG A 122 -4.01 -11.66 1.34
CA ARG A 122 -4.24 -10.43 0.57
C ARG A 122 -3.31 -10.34 -0.62
N SER A 123 -3.77 -9.68 -1.67
CA SER A 123 -2.95 -9.32 -2.83
C SER A 123 -2.74 -7.81 -2.89
N ALA A 124 -1.77 -7.35 -3.68
CA ALA A 124 -1.57 -5.92 -3.86
C ALA A 124 -1.17 -5.53 -5.27
N GLU A 125 -1.38 -4.26 -5.58
CA GLU A 125 -0.97 -3.62 -6.81
C GLU A 125 -0.35 -2.24 -6.51
N LEU A 126 0.78 -1.93 -7.14
CA LEU A 126 1.48 -0.65 -6.99
C LEU A 126 1.34 0.14 -8.29
N LEU A 127 0.87 1.38 -8.21
CA LEU A 127 0.86 2.34 -9.31
C LEU A 127 1.89 3.42 -8.97
N VAL A 128 3.05 3.34 -9.61
CA VAL A 128 4.24 4.08 -9.20
C VAL A 128 4.65 5.07 -10.28
N THR A 129 4.69 6.36 -9.96
CA THR A 129 5.15 7.39 -10.91
C THR A 129 6.64 7.70 -10.70
N MET A 130 7.40 7.99 -11.76
CA MET A 130 8.82 8.39 -11.64
C MET A 130 9.31 9.15 -12.88
N ASP A 131 10.42 9.88 -12.75
CA ASP A 131 11.08 10.56 -13.88
C ASP A 131 12.24 9.77 -14.48
N SER A 132 12.73 8.74 -13.78
CA SER A 132 13.83 7.92 -14.29
C SER A 132 13.40 7.16 -15.55
N PRO A 133 14.23 7.15 -16.62
CA PRO A 133 14.02 6.24 -17.74
C PRO A 133 13.94 4.78 -17.27
N ALA A 134 13.00 4.02 -17.83
CA ALA A 134 12.71 2.66 -17.37
C ALA A 134 13.94 1.74 -17.40
N TRP A 135 14.81 1.87 -18.41
CA TRP A 135 16.05 1.08 -18.50
C TRP A 135 17.02 1.42 -17.36
N TYR A 136 17.17 2.70 -17.02
CA TYR A 136 18.11 3.15 -15.99
C TYR A 136 17.64 2.68 -14.61
N PHE A 137 16.34 2.88 -14.32
CA PHE A 137 15.74 2.41 -13.09
C PHE A 137 15.79 0.88 -12.97
N ARG A 138 15.63 0.16 -14.08
CA ARG A 138 15.67 -1.31 -14.08
C ARG A 138 17.07 -1.87 -13.88
N TRP A 139 18.05 -1.38 -14.65
CA TRP A 139 19.34 -2.05 -14.79
C TRP A 139 20.46 -1.41 -13.98
N VAL A 140 20.44 -0.08 -13.83
CA VAL A 140 21.49 0.64 -13.10
C VAL A 140 21.17 0.66 -11.61
N THR A 141 20.00 1.16 -11.22
CA THR A 141 19.63 1.26 -9.81
C THR A 141 19.02 -0.03 -9.24
N ARG A 142 18.64 -0.98 -10.13
CA ARG A 142 18.01 -2.26 -9.78
C ARG A 142 16.67 -2.11 -9.05
N MET A 143 15.88 -1.11 -9.44
CA MET A 143 14.51 -0.83 -8.98
C MET A 143 14.36 -0.80 -7.45
N PRO A 144 15.14 0.03 -6.73
CA PRO A 144 15.24 -0.04 -5.28
C PRO A 144 13.88 0.19 -4.60
N GLY A 145 13.13 1.20 -5.02
CA GLY A 145 11.80 1.50 -4.47
C GLY A 145 10.75 0.41 -4.74
N HIS A 146 10.82 -0.27 -5.90
CA HIS A 146 9.95 -1.41 -6.14
C HIS A 146 10.32 -2.59 -5.24
N HIS A 147 11.61 -2.89 -5.09
CA HIS A 147 12.06 -3.98 -4.24
C HIS A 147 11.76 -3.71 -2.76
N GLN A 148 11.94 -2.47 -2.29
CA GLN A 148 11.59 -2.07 -0.94
C GLN A 148 10.09 -2.29 -0.67
N MET A 149 9.21 -1.69 -1.47
CA MET A 149 7.76 -1.82 -1.25
C MET A 149 7.28 -3.26 -1.45
N LYS A 150 7.65 -3.90 -2.56
CA LYS A 150 7.19 -5.25 -2.88
C LYS A 150 7.78 -6.30 -1.94
N LYS A 151 9.10 -6.46 -1.94
CA LYS A 151 9.76 -7.60 -1.30
C LYS A 151 9.94 -7.38 0.20
N ALA A 152 10.48 -6.23 0.58
CA ALA A 152 10.86 -5.97 1.97
C ALA A 152 9.67 -5.59 2.87
N ILE A 153 8.60 -5.02 2.30
CA ILE A 153 7.43 -4.58 3.08
C ILE A 153 6.25 -5.53 2.87
N LEU A 154 5.66 -5.55 1.66
CA LEU A 154 4.38 -6.25 1.45
C LEU A 154 4.52 -7.77 1.51
N GLU A 155 5.48 -8.33 0.76
CA GLU A 155 5.72 -9.78 0.72
C GLU A 155 6.28 -10.32 2.05
N PHE A 156 7.01 -9.48 2.79
CA PHE A 156 7.47 -9.77 4.16
C PHE A 156 6.28 -9.99 5.10
N CYS A 157 5.22 -9.17 4.97
CA CYS A 157 3.98 -9.29 5.74
C CYS A 157 3.00 -10.35 5.19
N GLY A 158 3.34 -11.02 4.09
CA GLY A 158 2.54 -12.10 3.49
C GLY A 158 1.58 -11.70 2.39
N ILE A 159 1.55 -10.41 2.01
CA ILE A 159 0.68 -9.91 0.94
C ILE A 159 1.26 -10.39 -0.40
N ARG A 160 0.56 -11.31 -1.07
CA ARG A 160 0.96 -11.92 -2.35
C ARG A 160 -0.27 -12.32 -3.19
N PRO A 161 -0.20 -12.22 -4.53
CA PRO A 161 0.88 -11.61 -5.32
C PRO A 161 0.87 -10.08 -5.24
N VAL A 162 2.04 -9.46 -5.51
CA VAL A 162 2.20 -8.00 -5.65
C VAL A 162 2.57 -7.66 -7.10
N ARG A 163 1.71 -6.91 -7.79
CA ARG A 163 1.94 -6.39 -9.14
C ARG A 163 2.41 -4.94 -9.09
N VAL A 164 3.29 -4.56 -10.01
CA VAL A 164 3.86 -3.20 -10.06
C VAL A 164 3.67 -2.64 -11.46
N HIS A 165 3.09 -1.45 -11.53
CA HIS A 165 2.88 -0.67 -12.74
C HIS A 165 3.62 0.65 -12.60
N SER A 166 4.54 0.93 -13.51
CA SER A 166 5.36 2.13 -13.48
C SER A 166 4.95 3.10 -14.57
N PHE A 167 4.88 4.39 -14.21
CA PHE A 167 4.41 5.46 -15.07
C PHE A 167 5.47 6.57 -15.10
N GLY A 168 6.09 6.78 -16.25
CA GLY A 168 7.16 7.76 -16.38
C GLY A 168 7.93 7.64 -17.70
N PRO A 169 8.80 8.63 -18.01
CA PRO A 169 9.09 9.83 -17.21
C PRO A 169 7.92 10.82 -17.13
N VAL A 170 7.63 11.37 -15.95
CA VAL A 170 6.47 12.28 -15.75
C VAL A 170 6.77 13.70 -16.22
N ARG A 171 7.95 14.23 -15.90
CA ARG A 171 8.33 15.63 -16.16
C ARG A 171 8.22 16.02 -17.64
N SER A 172 8.46 15.07 -18.55
CA SER A 172 8.40 15.28 -20.00
C SER A 172 7.11 14.74 -20.64
N ALA A 173 6.14 14.29 -19.85
CA ALA A 173 4.91 13.71 -20.38
C ALA A 173 3.97 14.81 -20.91
N SER A 174 3.34 14.56 -22.06
CA SER A 174 2.29 15.43 -22.59
C SER A 174 0.99 15.25 -21.81
N LYS A 175 0.04 16.20 -21.95
CA LYS A 175 -1.27 16.10 -21.30
C LYS A 175 -2.03 14.84 -21.71
N GLU A 176 -1.92 14.45 -22.97
CA GLU A 176 -2.54 13.25 -23.53
C GLU A 176 -1.96 12.00 -22.87
N ARG A 177 -0.64 11.96 -22.66
CA ARG A 177 0.02 10.85 -21.96
C ARG A 177 -0.39 10.76 -20.49
N LEU A 178 -0.48 11.90 -19.80
CA LEU A 178 -0.97 11.96 -18.42
C LEU A 178 -2.42 11.44 -18.33
N ALA A 179 -3.29 11.85 -19.25
CA ALA A 179 -4.66 11.37 -19.34
C ALA A 179 -4.73 9.86 -19.66
N GLU A 180 -3.87 9.35 -20.54
CA GLU A 180 -3.75 7.91 -20.83
C GLU A 180 -3.41 7.11 -19.57
N TRP A 181 -2.49 7.59 -18.74
CA TRP A 181 -2.12 6.92 -17.48
C TRP A 181 -3.25 6.91 -16.45
N VAL A 182 -4.02 8.00 -16.34
CA VAL A 182 -5.23 8.05 -15.51
C VAL A 182 -6.28 7.05 -16.01
N ASN A 183 -6.52 7.00 -17.32
CA ASN A 183 -7.42 6.01 -17.93
C ASN A 183 -6.91 4.58 -17.71
N ARG A 184 -5.60 4.36 -17.77
CA ARG A 184 -5.01 3.06 -17.49
C ARG A 184 -5.22 2.62 -16.05
N ALA A 185 -5.15 3.54 -15.09
CA ALA A 185 -5.46 3.29 -13.69
C ALA A 185 -6.93 2.87 -13.51
N ARG A 186 -7.87 3.55 -14.18
CA ARG A 186 -9.29 3.14 -14.21
C ARG A 186 -9.47 1.71 -14.71
N GLN A 187 -8.87 1.38 -15.86
CA GLN A 187 -8.94 0.02 -16.40
C GLN A 187 -8.34 -1.04 -15.47
N LEU A 188 -7.30 -0.70 -14.69
CA LEU A 188 -6.74 -1.59 -13.68
C LEU A 188 -7.75 -1.86 -12.57
N GLY A 189 -8.42 -0.82 -12.07
CA GLY A 189 -9.50 -0.96 -11.09
C GLY A 189 -10.64 -1.86 -11.57
N THR A 190 -11.15 -1.61 -12.78
CA THR A 190 -12.19 -2.45 -13.41
C THR A 190 -11.77 -3.91 -13.50
N ARG A 191 -10.55 -4.17 -13.99
CA ARG A 191 -10.04 -5.55 -14.10
C ARG A 191 -9.86 -6.22 -12.74
N GLN A 192 -9.48 -5.48 -11.70
CA GLN A 192 -9.28 -6.08 -10.38
C GLN A 192 -10.62 -6.41 -9.71
N ALA A 193 -11.64 -5.58 -9.87
CA ALA A 193 -12.99 -5.85 -9.36
C ALA A 193 -13.58 -7.16 -9.93
N GLN A 194 -13.25 -7.47 -11.19
CA GLN A 194 -13.72 -8.67 -11.89
C GLN A 194 -12.93 -9.95 -11.56
N ARG A 195 -11.83 -9.85 -10.79
CA ARG A 195 -11.04 -11.03 -10.40
C ARG A 195 -11.73 -11.79 -9.27
N ALA A 196 -11.53 -13.10 -9.26
CA ALA A 196 -11.94 -13.94 -8.14
C ALA A 196 -11.20 -13.52 -6.85
N VAL A 197 -11.95 -13.41 -5.76
CA VAL A 197 -11.40 -13.22 -4.41
C VAL A 197 -10.57 -14.46 -4.04
N PRO A 198 -9.32 -14.30 -3.56
CA PRO A 198 -8.51 -15.43 -3.11
C PRO A 198 -9.26 -16.29 -2.08
N ARG A 199 -9.38 -17.60 -2.33
CA ARG A 199 -9.97 -18.56 -1.38
C ARG A 199 -9.08 -18.61 -0.13
N GLY A 200 -9.58 -18.10 1.00
CA GLY A 200 -8.86 -17.96 2.27
C GLY A 200 -8.51 -16.52 2.68
N GLY A 201 -8.88 -15.51 1.89
CA GLY A 201 -8.64 -14.09 2.19
C GLY A 201 -9.54 -13.56 3.31
N ALA A 202 -8.91 -12.95 4.31
CA ALA A 202 -9.46 -12.12 5.38
C ALA A 202 -10.98 -12.26 5.64
N ARG A 203 -11.37 -13.21 6.51
CA ARG A 203 -12.53 -12.92 7.35
C ARG A 203 -12.18 -11.70 8.21
N PRO A 204 -13.09 -10.74 8.44
CA PRO A 204 -12.85 -9.65 9.37
C PRO A 204 -12.60 -10.29 10.73
N ALA A 205 -11.33 -10.43 11.12
CA ALA A 205 -10.99 -10.72 12.49
C ALA A 205 -11.38 -9.44 13.23
N GLY A 206 -12.43 -9.52 14.06
CA GLY A 206 -12.63 -8.50 15.07
C GLY A 206 -11.30 -8.35 15.80
N LEU A 207 -10.68 -7.18 15.67
CA LEU A 207 -9.49 -6.85 16.44
C LEU A 207 -9.91 -6.88 17.91
N ALA A 208 -9.68 -8.01 18.58
CA ALA A 208 -9.59 -8.02 20.02
C ALA A 208 -8.40 -7.13 20.35
N ALA A 209 -8.67 -5.99 20.98
CA ALA A 209 -7.66 -5.10 21.52
C ALA A 209 -6.81 -5.89 22.51
N THR A 210 -5.66 -6.40 22.08
CA THR A 210 -4.67 -6.98 22.97
C THR A 210 -3.63 -5.92 23.25
N SER A 211 -3.64 -5.46 24.50
CA SER A 211 -2.63 -4.60 25.12
C SER A 211 -1.22 -5.09 24.80
N ALA A 212 -0.37 -4.15 24.42
CA ALA A 212 1.05 -4.40 24.24
C ALA A 212 1.68 -4.73 25.60
N THR A 213 1.94 -6.00 25.87
CA THR A 213 3.00 -6.38 26.82
C THR A 213 4.31 -6.43 26.06
N SER A 214 5.17 -5.47 26.41
CA SER A 214 6.57 -5.34 26.03
C SER A 214 7.31 -6.66 26.22
N GLY A 215 7.87 -7.15 25.12
CA GLY A 215 8.88 -8.21 25.11
C GLY A 215 9.84 -7.90 23.98
N ALA A 216 10.69 -6.90 24.18
CA ALA A 216 11.92 -6.77 23.40
C ALA A 216 13.08 -7.28 24.27
N PRO A 217 14.06 -8.00 23.69
CA PRO A 217 15.34 -8.27 24.34
C PRO A 217 16.15 -6.99 24.54
#